data_AF-A0A932BIN5-F1
#
_entry.id   AF-A0A932BIN5-F1
#
_cell.length_a   1.000
_cell.length_b   1.000
_cell.length_c   1.000
_cell.angle_alpha   90.00
_cell.angle_beta   90.00
_cell.angle_gamma   90.00
#
_symmetry.space_group_name_H-M   'P 1'
#
loop_
_entity.id
_entity.type
_entity.pdbx_description
1 polymer ?
#
loop_
_entity_poly.entity_id
_entity_poly.type
_entity_poly.pdbx_seq_one_letter_code
_entity_poly.pdbx_strand_id
1 'polypeptide(L)'
;MPQIARESLLSLEAYARARKEFRARVMEHKKHRSVHLGAHLTLLFEDELTVRYQVQEMLRIERIFEDDGIQDELDAYNPLVPDGSNWKATMMLEYPDPEERKRRLADLRGIEDRVWVEVGGCARVDAIADEDLERETEEKTSSVHFLRFELDSGMRQALRSGAGLTVGVDHPNYGASVEVEPETRASLASDFS
;
A
#
# COMPACT_ATOMS: atom_id res chain seq x y z
N MET A 1 13.13 -7.31 3.04
CA MET A 1 12.52 -8.63 2.71
C MET A 1 12.92 -9.04 1.30
N PRO A 2 12.89 -10.33 0.91
CA PRO A 2 13.21 -10.70 -0.47
C PRO A 2 12.10 -10.22 -1.43
N GLN A 3 12.50 -9.68 -2.57
CA GLN A 3 11.59 -9.36 -3.68
C GLN A 3 10.95 -10.63 -4.25
N ILE A 4 9.82 -10.46 -4.95
CA ILE A 4 9.12 -11.59 -5.58
C ILE A 4 9.93 -12.02 -6.80
N ALA A 5 10.48 -13.22 -6.74
CA ALA A 5 11.16 -13.84 -7.87
C ALA A 5 10.14 -14.46 -8.83
N ARG A 6 10.40 -14.36 -10.13
CA ARG A 6 9.57 -14.97 -11.18
C ARG A 6 9.31 -16.46 -10.95
N GLU A 7 10.34 -17.21 -10.53
CA GLU A 7 10.27 -18.65 -10.29
C GLU A 7 9.34 -19.02 -9.13
N SER A 8 9.00 -18.05 -8.28
CA SER A 8 8.03 -18.24 -7.21
C SER A 8 6.57 -18.05 -7.64
N LEU A 9 6.34 -17.50 -8.84
CA LEU A 9 5.00 -17.30 -9.39
C LEU A 9 4.42 -18.61 -9.93
N LEU A 10 3.12 -18.80 -9.70
CA LEU A 10 2.35 -19.86 -10.35
C LEU A 10 2.15 -19.52 -11.83
N SER A 11 2.14 -20.54 -12.68
CA SER A 11 1.65 -20.40 -14.05
C SER A 11 0.17 -20.02 -14.07
N LEU A 12 -0.33 -19.47 -15.19
CA LEU A 12 -1.74 -19.09 -15.34
C LEU A 12 -2.70 -20.24 -14.99
N GLU A 13 -2.37 -21.46 -15.39
CA GLU A 13 -3.17 -22.65 -15.09
C GLU A 13 -3.15 -23.01 -13.60
N ALA A 14 -1.96 -23.06 -13.01
CA ALA A 14 -1.81 -23.38 -11.59
C ALA A 14 -2.49 -22.32 -10.71
N TYR A 15 -2.34 -21.05 -11.07
CA TYR A 15 -3.00 -19.94 -10.42
C TYR A 15 -4.52 -20.02 -10.54
N ALA A 16 -5.06 -20.29 -11.73
CA ALA A 16 -6.50 -20.45 -11.93
C ALA A 16 -7.12 -21.53 -11.02
N ARG A 17 -6.40 -22.63 -10.78
CA ARG A 17 -6.82 -23.70 -9.86
C ARG A 17 -6.76 -23.27 -8.39
N ALA A 18 -5.71 -22.56 -7.99
CA ALA A 18 -5.49 -22.12 -6.60
C ALA A 18 -6.20 -20.80 -6.23
N ARG A 19 -6.67 -20.02 -7.22
CA ARG A 19 -7.11 -18.63 -7.07
C ARG A 19 -8.14 -18.43 -5.99
N LYS A 20 -9.13 -19.32 -5.88
CA LYS A 20 -10.22 -19.17 -4.90
C LYS A 20 -9.69 -19.16 -3.47
N GLU A 21 -8.81 -20.11 -3.15
CA GLU A 21 -8.20 -20.24 -1.82
C GLU A 21 -7.19 -19.12 -1.57
N PHE A 22 -6.32 -18.85 -2.55
CA PHE A 22 -5.33 -17.80 -2.45
C PHE A 22 -5.96 -16.41 -2.25
N ARG A 23 -7.01 -16.09 -3.00
CA ARG A 23 -7.79 -14.86 -2.81
C ARG A 23 -8.41 -14.80 -1.42
N ALA A 24 -8.99 -15.88 -0.92
CA ALA A 24 -9.57 -15.89 0.43
C ALA A 24 -8.52 -15.58 1.50
N ARG A 25 -7.33 -16.20 1.38
CA ARG A 25 -6.19 -15.93 2.26
C ARG A 25 -5.73 -14.47 2.20
N VAL A 26 -5.62 -13.91 1.00
CA VAL A 26 -5.20 -12.51 0.81
C VAL A 26 -6.24 -11.54 1.35
N MET A 27 -7.53 -11.78 1.14
CA MET A 27 -8.60 -10.92 1.68
C MET A 27 -8.62 -10.94 3.20
N GLU A 28 -8.36 -12.09 3.84
CA GLU A 28 -8.22 -12.16 5.29
C GLU A 28 -7.01 -11.35 5.76
N HIS A 29 -5.86 -11.55 5.11
CA HIS A 29 -4.63 -10.84 5.42
C HIS A 29 -4.79 -9.31 5.29
N LYS A 30 -5.44 -8.84 4.22
CA LYS A 30 -5.69 -7.41 3.99
C LYS A 30 -6.45 -6.73 5.13
N LYS A 31 -7.26 -7.44 5.93
CA LYS A 31 -7.93 -6.85 7.09
C LYS A 31 -6.95 -6.26 8.11
N HIS A 32 -5.77 -6.88 8.25
CA HIS A 32 -4.71 -6.43 9.16
C HIS A 32 -3.64 -5.59 8.44
N ARG A 33 -3.87 -5.25 7.18
CA ARG A 33 -3.00 -4.38 6.37
C ARG A 33 -3.69 -3.09 5.96
N SER A 34 -5.01 -3.00 6.12
CA SER A 34 -5.80 -1.81 5.78
C SER A 34 -6.04 -0.90 6.97
N VAL A 35 -5.86 0.40 6.76
CA VAL A 35 -6.19 1.47 7.71
C VAL A 35 -7.10 2.48 7.02
N HIS A 36 -8.28 2.70 7.57
CA HIS A 36 -9.22 3.71 7.08
C HIS A 36 -8.98 5.05 7.79
N LEU A 37 -8.83 6.11 7.01
CA LEU A 37 -8.70 7.48 7.49
C LEU A 37 -9.93 8.29 7.07
N GLY A 38 -10.81 8.54 8.02
CA GLY A 38 -12.07 9.21 7.75
C GLY A 38 -12.99 8.36 6.86
N ALA A 39 -13.75 9.01 5.98
CA ALA A 39 -14.82 8.37 5.20
C ALA A 39 -14.41 7.91 3.79
N HIS A 40 -13.27 8.38 3.27
CA HIS A 40 -12.96 8.29 1.84
C HIS A 40 -11.50 7.95 1.54
N LEU A 41 -10.65 7.77 2.56
CA LEU A 41 -9.24 7.45 2.36
C LEU A 41 -8.94 6.11 3.04
N THR A 42 -8.42 5.18 2.26
CA THR A 42 -7.94 3.89 2.74
C THR A 42 -6.47 3.73 2.39
N LEU A 43 -5.65 3.35 3.38
CA LEU A 43 -4.27 2.94 3.19
C LEU A 43 -4.21 1.41 3.28
N LEU A 44 -3.77 0.76 2.21
CA LEU A 44 -3.40 -0.65 2.24
C LEU A 44 -1.88 -0.73 2.32
N PHE A 45 -1.34 -1.13 3.48
CA PHE A 45 0.08 -1.38 3.65
C PHE A 45 0.46 -2.66 2.93
N GLU A 46 1.25 -2.53 1.87
CA GLU A 46 1.65 -3.61 0.99
C GLU A 46 2.76 -4.45 1.64
N ASP A 47 2.82 -5.71 1.24
CA ASP A 47 3.80 -6.71 1.61
C ASP A 47 3.91 -7.76 0.50
N GLU A 48 4.76 -8.76 0.71
CA GLU A 48 4.97 -9.83 -0.26
C GLU A 48 3.66 -10.51 -0.70
N LEU A 49 2.74 -10.80 0.24
CA LEU A 49 1.53 -11.55 -0.06
C LEU A 49 0.51 -10.72 -0.86
N THR A 50 0.35 -9.45 -0.47
CA THR A 50 -0.55 -8.50 -1.14
C THR A 50 -0.05 -8.16 -2.54
N VAL A 51 1.25 -7.90 -2.70
CA VAL A 51 1.88 -7.62 -4.00
C VAL A 51 1.87 -8.86 -4.89
N ARG A 52 2.20 -10.05 -4.38
CA ARG A 52 2.13 -11.31 -5.15
C ARG A 52 0.73 -11.55 -5.69
N TYR A 53 -0.29 -11.27 -4.88
CA TYR A 53 -1.67 -11.38 -5.34
C TYR A 53 -1.98 -10.44 -6.49
N GLN A 54 -1.50 -9.20 -6.41
CA GLN A 54 -1.71 -8.22 -7.46
C GLN A 54 -1.03 -8.64 -8.78
N VAL A 55 0.24 -9.04 -8.72
CA VAL A 55 0.98 -9.57 -9.89
C VAL A 55 0.25 -10.76 -10.51
N GLN A 56 -0.15 -11.74 -9.70
CA GLN A 56 -0.86 -12.92 -10.20
C GLN A 56 -2.23 -12.59 -10.82
N GLU A 57 -2.96 -11.62 -10.26
CA GLU A 57 -4.21 -11.15 -10.88
C GLU A 57 -3.95 -10.46 -12.21
N MET A 58 -2.92 -9.61 -12.32
CA MET A 58 -2.55 -8.93 -13.57
C MET A 58 -2.18 -9.92 -14.67
N LEU A 59 -1.25 -10.84 -14.37
CA LEU A 59 -0.85 -11.90 -15.31
C LEU A 59 -2.06 -12.71 -15.80
N ARG A 60 -3.03 -12.99 -14.92
CA ARG A 60 -4.25 -13.74 -15.28
C ARG A 60 -5.21 -12.93 -16.13
N ILE A 61 -5.45 -11.66 -15.80
CA ILE A 61 -6.42 -10.79 -16.50
C ILE A 61 -5.92 -10.51 -17.91
N GLU A 62 -4.65 -10.11 -18.01
CA GLU A 62 -4.00 -9.75 -19.28
C GLU A 62 -3.46 -10.98 -20.04
N ARG A 63 -3.53 -12.18 -19.44
CA ARG A 63 -3.02 -13.44 -19.99
C ARG A 63 -1.54 -13.37 -20.36
N ILE A 64 -0.74 -12.74 -19.50
CA ILE A 64 0.71 -12.63 -19.66
C ILE A 64 1.35 -13.93 -19.19
N PHE A 65 2.08 -14.59 -20.08
CA PHE A 65 2.82 -15.83 -19.80
C PHE A 65 4.23 -15.83 -20.41
N GLU A 66 4.58 -14.81 -21.18
CA GLU A 66 5.92 -14.63 -21.75
C GLU A 66 6.86 -14.05 -20.70
N ASP A 67 8.10 -14.52 -20.68
CA ASP A 67 9.09 -14.18 -19.65
C ASP A 67 9.29 -12.68 -19.47
N ASP A 68 9.40 -11.94 -20.58
CA ASP A 68 9.61 -10.48 -20.56
C ASP A 68 8.40 -9.76 -19.97
N GLY A 69 7.17 -10.13 -20.38
CA GLY A 69 5.96 -9.53 -19.84
C GLY A 69 5.74 -9.85 -18.36
N ILE A 70 6.16 -11.02 -17.88
CA ILE A 70 6.13 -11.33 -16.45
C ILE A 70 7.14 -10.45 -15.68
N GLN A 71 8.32 -10.22 -16.26
CA GLN A 71 9.34 -9.38 -15.66
C GLN A 71 8.87 -7.91 -15.58
N ASP A 72 8.22 -7.40 -16.63
CA ASP A 72 7.67 -6.04 -16.65
C ASP A 72 6.66 -5.83 -15.50
N GLU A 73 5.76 -6.79 -15.28
CA GLU A 73 4.81 -6.75 -14.15
C GLU A 73 5.51 -6.83 -12.80
N LEU A 74 6.53 -7.69 -12.68
CA LEU A 74 7.33 -7.77 -11.45
C LEU A 74 8.06 -6.46 -11.17
N ASP A 75 8.63 -5.81 -12.17
CA ASP A 75 9.36 -4.55 -12.03
C ASP A 75 8.43 -3.40 -11.65
N ALA A 76 7.19 -3.41 -12.14
CA ALA A 76 6.18 -2.44 -11.75
C ALA A 76 5.71 -2.60 -10.29
N TYR A 77 5.58 -3.84 -9.80
CA TYR A 77 4.95 -4.11 -8.50
C TYR A 77 5.94 -4.39 -7.35
N ASN A 78 7.13 -4.94 -7.61
CA ASN A 78 8.15 -5.19 -6.59
C ASN A 78 8.56 -3.93 -5.78
N PRO A 79 8.56 -2.69 -6.33
CA PRO A 79 8.80 -1.48 -5.55
C PRO A 79 7.80 -1.27 -4.41
N LEU A 80 6.64 -1.94 -4.42
CA LEU A 80 5.65 -1.89 -3.34
C LEU A 80 5.94 -2.90 -2.22
N VAL A 81 6.95 -3.78 -2.35
CA VAL A 81 7.34 -4.69 -1.27
C VAL A 81 8.26 -3.93 -0.29
N PRO A 82 7.97 -3.90 1.02
CA PRO A 82 8.83 -3.32 2.04
C PRO A 82 10.26 -3.90 2.04
N ASP A 83 11.26 -3.04 2.18
CA ASP A 83 12.66 -3.48 2.18
C ASP A 83 13.19 -3.88 3.56
N GLY A 84 12.45 -3.56 4.63
CA GLY A 84 12.81 -3.80 6.03
C GLY A 84 13.26 -2.55 6.80
N SER A 85 13.37 -1.40 6.12
CA SER A 85 13.51 -0.06 6.71
C SER A 85 12.28 0.82 6.50
N ASN A 86 11.48 0.52 5.48
CA ASN A 86 10.28 1.28 5.18
C ASN A 86 9.01 0.45 5.22
N TRP A 87 7.89 1.16 5.30
CA TRP A 87 6.61 0.66 4.85
C TRP A 87 6.29 1.17 3.45
N LYS A 88 5.56 0.35 2.71
CA LYS A 88 4.97 0.70 1.42
C LYS A 88 3.46 0.61 1.55
N ALA A 89 2.71 1.56 0.99
CA ALA A 89 1.27 1.55 1.06
C ALA A 89 0.62 2.05 -0.23
N THR A 90 -0.46 1.39 -0.63
CA THR A 90 -1.37 1.90 -1.64
C THR A 90 -2.44 2.74 -0.96
N MET A 91 -2.45 4.04 -1.26
CA MET A 91 -3.50 4.96 -0.83
C MET A 91 -4.62 4.98 -1.87
N MET A 92 -5.87 4.88 -1.42
CA MET A 92 -7.06 4.92 -2.28
C MET A 92 -8.02 6.00 -1.80
N LEU A 93 -8.49 6.83 -2.73
CA LEU A 93 -9.55 7.82 -2.55
C LEU A 93 -10.86 7.29 -3.11
N GLU A 94 -11.79 6.96 -2.22
CA GLU A 94 -12.98 6.18 -2.52
C GLU A 94 -14.23 7.07 -2.54
N TYR A 95 -14.57 7.52 -3.75
CA TYR A 95 -15.80 8.26 -4.05
C TYR A 95 -16.64 7.45 -5.06
N PRO A 96 -17.76 6.85 -4.64
CA PRO A 96 -18.58 6.00 -5.52
C PRO A 96 -19.16 6.76 -6.71
N ASP A 97 -19.67 7.97 -6.46
CA ASP A 97 -20.24 8.82 -7.50
C ASP A 97 -19.13 9.43 -8.39
N PRO A 98 -19.16 9.24 -9.73
CA PRO A 98 -18.11 9.74 -10.61
C PRO A 98 -17.97 11.27 -10.65
N GLU A 99 -19.08 12.02 -10.55
CA GLU A 99 -19.07 13.48 -10.61
C GLU A 99 -18.57 14.10 -9.31
N GLU A 100 -18.95 13.50 -8.18
CA GLU A 100 -18.35 13.80 -6.88
C GLU A 100 -16.87 13.47 -6.87
N ARG A 101 -16.47 12.26 -7.30
CA ARG A 101 -15.08 11.83 -7.36
C ARG A 101 -14.24 12.84 -8.14
N LYS A 102 -14.69 13.25 -9.33
CA LYS A 102 -13.98 14.24 -10.16
C LYS A 102 -13.76 15.56 -9.43
N ARG A 103 -14.79 16.10 -8.77
CA ARG A 103 -14.69 17.36 -8.00
C ARG A 103 -13.76 17.22 -6.81
N ARG A 104 -13.91 16.13 -6.04
CA ARG A 104 -13.10 15.88 -4.84
C ARG A 104 -11.63 15.65 -5.17
N LEU A 105 -11.30 14.93 -6.24
CA LEU A 105 -9.91 14.77 -6.67
C LEU A 105 -9.27 16.09 -7.12
N ALA A 106 -10.04 17.07 -7.59
CA ALA A 106 -9.52 18.41 -7.85
C ALA A 106 -9.24 19.17 -6.54
N ASP A 107 -10.14 19.06 -5.55
CA ASP A 107 -9.99 19.70 -4.23
C ASP A 107 -8.87 19.09 -3.38
N LEU A 108 -8.57 17.80 -3.58
CA LEU A 108 -7.61 17.03 -2.78
C LEU A 108 -6.22 16.95 -3.40
N ARG A 109 -5.86 17.91 -4.26
CA ARG A 109 -4.55 17.93 -4.91
C ARG A 109 -3.40 18.00 -3.89
N GLY A 110 -2.44 17.08 -3.98
CA GLY A 110 -1.30 17.02 -3.07
C GLY A 110 -1.64 16.43 -1.70
N ILE A 111 -2.76 15.70 -1.57
CA ILE A 111 -3.13 14.99 -0.35
C ILE A 111 -2.16 13.85 -0.03
N GLU A 112 -1.60 13.22 -1.07
CA GLU A 112 -0.63 12.13 -0.98
C GLU A 112 0.64 12.56 -0.21
N ASP A 113 1.05 13.82 -0.35
CA ASP A 113 2.19 14.43 0.36
C ASP A 113 1.85 14.84 1.80
N ARG A 114 0.61 14.62 2.27
CA ARG A 114 0.12 15.02 3.60
C ARG A 114 -0.20 13.84 4.50
N VAL A 115 0.05 12.63 4.05
CA VAL A 115 -0.12 11.41 4.84
C VAL A 115 1.11 11.20 5.72
N TRP A 116 0.91 10.82 6.97
CA TRP A 116 1.98 10.63 7.94
C TRP A 116 1.73 9.44 8.86
N VAL A 117 2.81 8.91 9.43
CA VAL A 117 2.78 7.93 10.53
C VAL A 117 3.54 8.46 11.75
N GLU A 118 3.11 8.04 12.94
CA GLU A 118 3.73 8.42 14.22
C GLU A 118 3.87 7.18 15.11
N VAL A 119 5.09 6.89 15.56
CA VAL A 119 5.40 5.73 16.39
C VAL A 119 5.66 6.19 17.82
N GLY A 120 4.82 5.80 18.78
CA GLY A 120 5.10 5.96 20.21
C GLY A 120 5.50 7.37 20.68
N GLY A 121 5.00 8.43 20.03
CA GLY A 121 5.36 9.83 20.32
C GLY A 121 6.72 10.28 19.75
N CYS A 122 7.37 9.49 18.89
CA CYS A 122 8.47 9.94 18.05
C CYS A 122 8.02 11.05 17.08
N ALA A 123 8.98 11.68 16.42
CA ALA A 123 8.66 12.60 15.33
C ALA A 123 7.84 11.89 14.23
N ARG A 124 6.91 12.62 13.63
CA ARG A 124 6.13 12.12 12.49
C ARG A 124 7.04 11.83 11.30
N VAL A 125 6.66 10.80 10.57
CA VAL A 125 7.25 10.45 9.27
C VAL A 125 6.19 10.73 8.21
N ASP A 126 6.45 11.74 7.39
CA ASP A 126 5.61 12.04 6.23
C ASP A 126 5.84 11.02 5.12
N ALA A 127 4.79 10.74 4.34
CA ALA A 127 4.87 9.87 3.18
C ALA A 127 5.74 10.48 2.08
N ILE A 128 6.47 9.63 1.38
CA ILE A 128 7.08 9.94 0.09
C ILE A 128 6.21 9.28 -0.98
N ALA A 129 5.55 10.08 -1.81
CA ALA A 129 4.53 9.63 -2.74
C ALA A 129 5.03 9.52 -4.19
N ASP A 130 4.58 8.49 -4.89
CA ASP A 130 4.62 8.32 -6.35
C ASP A 130 6.01 8.47 -6.98
N GLU A 131 7.06 8.01 -6.29
CA GLU A 131 8.45 8.06 -6.78
C GLU A 131 8.68 7.22 -8.03
N ASP A 132 7.90 6.14 -8.16
CA ASP A 132 7.99 5.16 -9.24
C ASP A 132 7.03 5.46 -10.40
N LEU A 133 6.32 6.60 -10.36
CA LEU A 133 5.40 7.04 -11.42
C LEU A 133 5.93 8.28 -12.14
N GLU A 134 6.01 8.23 -13.46
CA GLU A 134 6.17 9.45 -14.29
C GLU A 134 4.88 10.30 -14.16
N ARG A 135 4.92 11.30 -13.27
CA ARG A 135 3.75 12.12 -12.88
C ARG A 135 2.90 12.62 -14.07
N GLU A 136 1.58 12.45 -13.98
CA GLU A 136 0.59 12.98 -14.94
C GLU A 136 -0.07 14.30 -14.47
N THR A 137 0.02 15.32 -15.33
CA THR A 137 -0.88 16.48 -15.58
C THR A 137 -1.34 17.43 -14.45
N GLU A 138 -1.31 18.74 -14.76
CA GLU A 138 -1.57 19.87 -13.83
C GLU A 138 -3.03 20.04 -13.33
N GLU A 139 -3.98 19.17 -13.67
CA GLU A 139 -5.42 19.43 -13.46
C GLU A 139 -6.07 18.74 -12.25
N LYS A 140 -5.65 17.53 -11.85
CA LYS A 140 -6.31 16.74 -10.79
C LYS A 140 -5.37 15.71 -10.17
N THR A 141 -5.64 15.26 -8.94
CA THR A 141 -4.90 14.13 -8.35
C THR A 141 -5.46 12.77 -8.78
N SER A 142 -4.67 11.71 -8.59
CA SER A 142 -5.07 10.32 -8.85
C SER A 142 -6.01 9.81 -7.75
N SER A 143 -6.84 8.81 -8.05
CA SER A 143 -7.59 8.11 -7.00
C SER A 143 -6.73 7.08 -6.26
N VAL A 144 -5.54 6.77 -6.78
CA VAL A 144 -4.60 5.79 -6.22
C VAL A 144 -3.20 6.39 -6.20
N HIS A 145 -2.52 6.29 -5.07
CA HIS A 145 -1.13 6.74 -4.88
C HIS A 145 -0.30 5.64 -4.21
N PHE A 146 0.99 5.61 -4.50
CA PHE A 146 1.94 4.72 -3.85
C PHE A 146 2.79 5.51 -2.87
N LEU A 147 2.75 5.12 -1.60
CA LEU A 147 3.39 5.82 -0.50
C LEU A 147 4.52 4.97 0.06
N ARG A 148 5.62 5.62 0.43
CA ARG A 148 6.72 5.05 1.21
C ARG A 148 6.90 5.84 2.50
N PHE A 149 7.05 5.13 3.61
CA PHE A 149 7.39 5.72 4.91
C PHE A 149 8.74 5.17 5.35
N GLU A 150 9.75 6.03 5.48
CA GLU A 150 11.08 5.64 5.97
C GLU A 150 11.15 5.71 7.49
N LEU A 151 11.41 4.57 8.14
CA LEU A 151 11.49 4.49 9.58
C LEU A 151 12.94 4.33 10.03
N ASP A 152 13.36 5.19 10.96
CA ASP A 152 14.65 5.02 11.61
C ASP A 152 14.70 3.75 12.48
N SER A 153 15.89 3.37 12.92
CA SER A 153 16.09 2.18 13.75
C SER A 153 15.38 2.25 15.11
N GLY A 154 15.25 3.45 15.68
CA GLY A 154 14.59 3.67 16.96
C GLY A 154 13.08 3.44 16.87
N MET A 155 12.44 3.98 15.82
CA MET A 155 11.03 3.75 15.52
C MET A 155 10.74 2.25 15.31
N ARG A 156 11.55 1.57 14.49
CA ARG A 156 11.40 0.12 14.27
C ARG A 156 11.55 -0.68 15.56
N GLN A 157 12.52 -0.33 16.42
CA GLN A 157 12.69 -0.98 17.72
C GLN A 157 11.51 -0.72 18.66
N ALA A 158 10.97 0.50 18.67
CA ALA A 158 9.82 0.87 19.47
C ALA A 158 8.57 0.06 19.05
N LEU A 159 8.31 -0.06 17.75
CA LEU A 159 7.22 -0.88 17.21
C LEU A 159 7.34 -2.35 17.63
N ARG A 160 8.53 -2.93 17.50
CA ARG A 160 8.79 -4.32 17.95
C ARG A 160 8.61 -4.51 19.46
N SER A 161 8.77 -3.42 20.22
CA SER A 161 8.57 -3.38 21.67
C SER A 161 7.12 -3.06 22.06
N GLY A 162 6.21 -2.94 21.07
CA GLY A 162 4.78 -2.73 21.27
C GLY A 162 4.34 -1.27 21.43
N ALA A 163 5.18 -0.30 21.05
CA ALA A 163 4.79 1.10 21.01
C ALA A 163 3.55 1.31 20.13
N GLY A 164 2.73 2.30 20.49
CA GLY A 164 1.56 2.69 19.69
C GLY A 164 1.95 3.18 18.29
N LEU A 165 1.01 3.10 17.36
CA LEU A 165 1.16 3.59 15.99
C LEU A 165 -0.08 4.43 15.68
N THR A 166 0.12 5.67 15.27
CA THR A 166 -0.95 6.54 14.75
C THR A 166 -0.66 6.84 13.30
N VAL A 167 -1.70 6.81 12.47
CA VAL A 167 -1.62 7.17 11.06
C VAL A 167 -2.60 8.29 10.79
N GLY A 168 -2.24 9.24 9.94
CA GLY A 168 -3.11 10.35 9.64
C GLY A 168 -2.81 11.05 8.34
N VAL A 169 -3.64 12.03 8.04
CA VAL A 169 -3.55 12.93 6.89
C VAL A 169 -3.90 14.33 7.35
N ASP A 170 -3.09 15.31 6.95
CA ASP A 170 -3.28 16.73 7.27
C ASP A 170 -3.29 17.58 6.00
N HIS A 171 -4.40 17.51 5.27
CA HIS A 171 -4.63 18.29 4.06
C HIS A 171 -5.71 19.37 4.33
N PRO A 172 -5.59 20.60 3.79
CA PRO A 172 -6.56 21.68 4.05
C PRO A 172 -8.03 21.32 3.78
N ASN A 173 -8.26 20.39 2.85
CA ASN A 173 -9.59 19.91 2.45
C ASN A 173 -9.92 18.49 2.98
N TYR A 174 -9.02 17.88 3.76
CA TYR A 174 -9.20 16.54 4.35
C TYR A 174 -8.24 16.29 5.52
N GLY A 175 -8.78 16.21 6.74
CA GLY A 175 -8.02 15.90 7.95
C GLY A 175 -8.60 14.70 8.68
N ALA A 176 -7.77 13.69 8.96
CA ALA A 176 -8.17 12.51 9.72
C ALA A 176 -6.94 11.84 10.35
N SER A 177 -7.13 11.20 11.50
CA SER A 177 -6.10 10.36 12.13
C SER A 177 -6.75 9.24 12.92
N VAL A 178 -6.05 8.12 13.04
CA VAL A 178 -6.52 6.95 13.79
C VAL A 178 -5.35 6.28 14.51
N GLU A 179 -5.59 5.82 15.74
CA GLU A 179 -4.67 4.90 16.40
C GLU A 179 -4.85 3.51 15.80
N VAL A 180 -3.77 2.90 15.32
CA VAL A 180 -3.80 1.61 14.63
C VAL A 180 -4.03 0.50 15.64
N GLU A 181 -5.05 -0.30 15.36
CA GLU A 181 -5.45 -1.46 16.15
C GLU A 181 -4.27 -2.43 16.39
N PRO A 182 -4.19 -3.09 17.56
CA PRO A 182 -3.04 -3.93 17.91
C PRO A 182 -2.69 -5.03 16.89
N GLU A 183 -3.69 -5.68 16.30
CA GLU A 183 -3.48 -6.75 15.30
C GLU A 183 -2.87 -6.21 14.01
N THR A 184 -3.41 -5.11 13.49
CA THR A 184 -2.85 -4.41 12.33
C THR A 184 -1.44 -3.92 12.64
N ARG A 185 -1.22 -3.28 13.79
CA ARG A 185 0.10 -2.81 14.20
C ARG A 185 1.12 -3.94 14.30
N ALA A 186 0.75 -5.10 14.83
CA ALA A 186 1.62 -6.27 14.88
C ALA A 186 1.95 -6.80 13.47
N SER A 187 0.96 -6.82 12.57
CA SER A 187 1.18 -7.17 11.17
C SER A 187 2.17 -6.22 10.49
N LEU A 188 1.98 -4.90 10.64
CA LEU A 188 2.88 -3.89 10.05
C LEU A 188 4.29 -3.95 10.65
N ALA A 189 4.42 -4.15 11.96
CA ALA A 189 5.72 -4.29 12.62
C ALA A 189 6.50 -5.52 12.12
N SER A 190 5.81 -6.54 11.61
CA SER A 190 6.46 -7.75 11.09
C SER A 190 7.28 -7.48 9.83
N ASP A 191 7.01 -6.38 9.11
CA ASP A 191 7.73 -5.96 7.90
C ASP A 191 9.21 -5.64 8.17
N PHE A 192 9.54 -5.33 9.42
CA PHE A 192 10.90 -4.98 9.81
C PHE A 192 11.69 -6.18 10.30
N SER A 193 11.07 -7.31 10.61
CA SER A 193 11.64 -8.45 11.36
C SER A 193 12.85 -9.10 10.70
#